data_AF-A0A2U1L7Q5-F1
#
_entry.id   AF-A0A2U1L7Q5-F1
#
_cell.length_a   1.000
_cell.length_b   1.000
_cell.length_c   1.000
_cell.angle_alpha   90.00
_cell.angle_beta   90.00
_cell.angle_gamma   90.00
#
_symmetry.space_group_name_H-M   'P 1'
#
loop_
_entity.id
_entity.type
_entity.pdbx_description
1 polymer ?
#
loop_
_entity_poly.entity_id
_entity_poly.type
_entity_poly.pdbx_seq_one_letter_code
_entity_poly.pdbx_strand_id
1 'polypeptide(L)'
;MRNLIKVPIVAHESQYGKIPLSDLMVMRKCNLIMGRKWRTLDVKMAVGMLAIHVLALFAPFTFTWGAFWAAFWSYALCGICGVTLSYHRNLAHHSLKLPKWLEYTFAYLGVLAIQYQERKNVEDLKSQVFYRFVKTTYLLHIVAFAAIVYAIGGLFTYLVWVVVD
;
A
#
# COMPACT_ATOMS: atom_id res chain seq x y z
N MET A 1 10.33 34.52 25.10
CA MET A 1 11.62 33.91 25.46
C MET A 1 11.71 32.56 24.75
N ARG A 2 12.69 32.38 23.86
CA ARG A 2 12.86 31.11 23.11
C ARG A 2 13.56 30.11 24.04
N ASN A 3 12.93 28.96 24.30
CA ASN A 3 13.56 27.85 25.00
C ASN A 3 14.66 27.26 24.11
N LEU A 4 15.90 27.72 24.31
CA LEU A 4 17.09 27.14 23.70
C LEU A 4 17.40 25.83 24.44
N ILE A 5 16.95 24.71 23.85
CA ILE A 5 17.43 23.39 24.22
C ILE A 5 18.96 23.40 24.05
N LYS A 6 19.70 23.32 25.16
CA LYS A 6 21.16 23.18 25.14
C LYS A 6 21.50 21.80 24.59
N VAL A 7 21.89 21.77 23.31
CA VAL A 7 22.43 20.57 22.67
C VAL A 7 23.81 20.29 23.27
N PRO A 8 24.10 19.07 23.75
CA PRO A 8 25.39 18.74 24.32
C PRO A 8 26.51 18.87 23.28
N ILE A 9 27.62 19.48 23.68
CA ILE A 9 28.73 20.03 22.87
C ILE A 9 29.57 18.95 22.15
N VAL A 10 29.19 17.68 22.22
CA VAL A 10 29.89 16.57 21.53
C VAL A 10 28.93 15.88 20.57
N ALA A 11 28.53 16.58 19.53
CA ALA A 11 27.77 16.02 18.42
C ALA A 11 28.65 16.10 17.17
N HIS A 12 29.11 14.96 16.65
CA HIS A 12 29.87 14.88 15.40
C HIS A 12 29.14 15.68 14.30
N GLU A 13 29.74 16.78 13.82
CA GLU A 13 29.15 17.70 12.82
C GLU A 13 28.60 16.99 11.58
N SER A 14 29.16 15.83 11.21
CA SER A 14 28.69 15.02 10.08
C SER A 14 27.26 14.46 10.18
N GLN A 15 26.65 14.46 11.37
CA GLN A 15 25.31 13.89 11.63
C GLN A 15 24.17 14.92 11.51
N TYR A 16 24.47 16.22 11.46
CA TYR A 16 23.48 17.29 11.46
C TYR A 16 23.54 18.07 10.14
N GLY A 17 22.55 17.85 9.27
CA GLY A 17 22.36 18.60 8.04
C GLY A 17 21.13 19.48 8.13
N LYS A 18 21.20 20.71 7.61
CA LYS A 18 19.99 21.48 7.29
C LYS A 18 19.33 20.87 6.07
N ILE A 19 18.02 20.65 6.14
CA ILE A 19 17.25 20.27 4.96
C ILE A 19 17.11 21.54 4.11
N PRO A 20 17.50 21.52 2.83
CA PRO A 20 17.32 22.67 1.96
C PRO A 20 15.84 23.10 1.95
N LEU A 21 15.59 24.41 2.04
CA LEU A 21 14.26 25.04 2.07
C LEU A 21 13.43 24.86 3.37
N SER A 22 14.02 24.41 4.48
CA SER A 22 13.32 24.41 5.77
C SER A 22 14.21 24.89 6.93
N ASP A 23 13.60 25.48 7.95
CA ASP A 23 14.27 25.86 9.20
C ASP A 23 14.52 24.66 10.13
N LEU A 24 14.25 23.43 9.65
CA LEU A 24 14.40 22.20 10.43
C LEU A 24 15.82 21.64 10.28
N MET A 25 16.47 21.39 11.41
CA MET A 25 17.74 20.67 11.47
C MET A 25 17.48 19.16 11.65
N VAL A 26 18.13 18.35 10.82
CA VAL A 26 18.05 16.89 10.96
C VAL A 26 18.82 16.48 12.20
N MET A 27 18.09 16.00 13.21
CA MET A 27 18.66 15.58 14.50
C MET A 27 19.39 14.24 14.43
N ARG A 28 19.08 13.41 13.42
CA ARG A 28 19.61 12.05 13.26
C ARG A 28 19.58 11.63 11.80
N LYS A 29 20.73 11.33 11.22
CA LYS A 29 20.82 10.70 9.89
C LYS A 29 20.77 9.19 10.05
N CYS A 30 19.60 8.59 9.88
CA CYS A 30 19.44 7.13 9.85
C CYS A 30 19.72 6.60 8.44
N ASN A 31 20.83 5.88 8.25
CA ASN A 31 21.04 5.08 7.04
C ASN A 31 20.16 3.82 7.12
N LEU A 32 18.91 3.92 6.65
CA LEU A 32 17.93 2.83 6.70
C LEU A 32 18.21 1.69 5.70
N ILE A 33 19.10 1.94 4.72
CA ILE A 33 19.46 0.99 3.67
C ILE A 33 20.81 0.34 3.99
N MET A 34 21.84 1.16 4.19
CA MET A 34 23.23 0.71 4.40
C MET A 34 23.49 0.55 5.91
N GLY A 35 23.37 -0.68 6.43
CA GLY A 35 23.53 -1.02 7.86
C GLY A 35 22.31 -1.71 8.51
N ARG A 36 21.24 -1.93 7.76
CA ARG A 36 20.06 -2.68 8.20
C ARG A 36 20.33 -4.19 8.19
N LYS A 37 19.92 -4.89 9.26
CA LYS A 37 19.77 -6.36 9.24
C LYS A 37 18.49 -6.71 8.47
N TRP A 38 18.62 -7.29 7.28
CA TRP A 38 17.48 -7.69 6.46
C TRP A 38 16.85 -8.98 7.00
N ARG A 39 15.53 -8.94 7.22
CA ARG A 39 14.77 -10.14 7.55
C ARG A 39 14.48 -10.91 6.27
N THR A 40 14.35 -12.23 6.37
CA THR A 40 13.97 -13.10 5.25
C THR A 40 12.68 -12.65 4.56
N LEU A 41 11.68 -12.18 5.32
CA LEU A 41 10.46 -11.58 4.78
C LEU A 41 10.74 -10.33 3.92
N ASP A 42 11.61 -9.45 4.39
CA ASP A 42 11.95 -8.20 3.67
C ASP A 42 12.63 -8.54 2.34
N VAL A 43 13.52 -9.54 2.33
CA VAL A 43 14.17 -10.04 1.10
C VAL A 43 13.15 -10.70 0.17
N LYS A 44 12.26 -11.54 0.69
CA LYS A 44 11.20 -12.19 -0.11
C LYS A 44 10.30 -11.16 -0.78
N MET A 45 9.88 -10.12 -0.06
CA MET A 45 9.08 -9.03 -0.62
C MET A 45 9.84 -8.24 -1.68
N ALA A 46 11.12 -7.94 -1.44
CA ALA A 46 11.95 -7.22 -2.42
C ALA A 46 12.15 -8.02 -3.72
N VAL A 47 12.44 -9.33 -3.60
CA VAL A 47 12.58 -10.23 -4.76
C VAL A 47 11.26 -10.36 -5.51
N GLY A 48 10.14 -10.55 -4.79
CA GLY A 48 8.81 -10.61 -5.39
C GLY A 48 8.46 -9.31 -6.14
N MET A 49 8.69 -8.16 -5.51
CA MET A 49 8.45 -6.85 -6.11
C MET A 49 9.30 -6.64 -7.37
N LEU A 50 10.57 -7.02 -7.36
CA LEU A 50 11.42 -6.94 -8.54
C LEU A 50 10.91 -7.87 -9.65
N ALA A 51 10.52 -9.10 -9.31
CA ALA A 51 10.02 -10.07 -10.29
C ALA A 51 8.75 -9.57 -11.00
N ILE A 52 7.78 -9.01 -10.27
CA ILE A 52 6.56 -8.47 -10.90
C ILE A 52 6.85 -7.28 -11.82
N HIS A 53 7.80 -6.41 -11.46
CA HIS A 53 8.18 -5.26 -12.31
C HIS A 53 8.91 -5.71 -13.57
N VAL A 54 9.76 -6.73 -13.49
CA VAL A 54 10.40 -7.33 -14.67
C VAL A 54 9.36 -7.98 -15.58
N LEU A 55 8.37 -8.68 -15.01
CA LEU A 55 7.24 -9.23 -15.78
C LEU A 55 6.40 -8.12 -16.44
N ALA A 56 6.23 -6.98 -15.78
CA ALA A 56 5.50 -5.83 -16.32
C ALA A 56 6.11 -5.28 -17.63
N LEU A 57 7.43 -5.43 -17.84
CA LEU A 57 8.08 -5.05 -19.09
C LEU A 57 7.57 -5.85 -20.29
N PHE A 58 6.96 -7.00 -20.06
CA PHE A 58 6.34 -7.82 -21.11
C PHE A 58 4.89 -7.43 -21.40
N ALA A 59 4.28 -6.54 -20.62
CA ALA A 59 2.89 -6.13 -20.81
C ALA A 59 2.61 -5.56 -22.22
N PRO A 60 3.45 -4.69 -22.83
CA PRO A 60 3.17 -4.15 -24.17
C PRO A 60 2.98 -5.22 -25.27
N PHE A 61 3.60 -6.39 -25.12
CA PHE A 61 3.49 -7.48 -26.09
C PHE A 61 2.17 -8.28 -26.00
N THR A 62 1.38 -8.03 -24.96
CA THR A 62 0.08 -8.70 -24.72
C THR A 62 -1.09 -7.71 -24.71
N PHE A 63 -0.86 -6.50 -25.21
CA PHE A 63 -1.83 -5.41 -25.19
C PHE A 63 -3.07 -5.73 -26.05
N THR A 64 -4.25 -5.51 -25.46
CA THR A 64 -5.53 -5.50 -26.17
C THR A 64 -6.41 -4.38 -25.61
N TRP A 65 -7.36 -3.88 -26.40
CA TRP A 65 -8.24 -2.80 -25.96
C TRP A 65 -9.17 -3.21 -24.81
N GLY A 66 -9.62 -4.47 -24.78
CA GLY A 66 -10.39 -5.02 -23.66
C GLY A 66 -9.57 -5.06 -22.37
N ALA A 67 -8.31 -5.46 -22.48
CA ALA A 67 -7.40 -5.52 -21.34
C ALA A 67 -7.06 -4.12 -20.80
N PHE A 68 -6.93 -3.11 -21.67
CA PHE A 68 -6.78 -1.72 -21.26
C PHE A 68 -7.96 -1.23 -20.40
N TRP A 69 -9.20 -1.43 -20.86
CA TRP A 69 -10.37 -0.98 -20.10
C TRP A 69 -10.56 -1.74 -18.80
N ALA A 70 -10.31 -3.06 -18.79
CA ALA A 70 -10.35 -3.85 -17.58
C ALA A 70 -9.33 -3.35 -16.53
N ALA A 71 -8.12 -3.00 -16.96
CA ALA A 71 -7.09 -2.42 -16.09
C ALA A 71 -7.46 -1.00 -15.61
N PHE A 72 -8.06 -0.18 -16.48
CA PHE A 72 -8.55 1.15 -16.09
C PHE A 72 -9.62 1.07 -14.99
N TRP A 73 -10.60 0.17 -15.16
CA TRP A 73 -11.67 -0.01 -14.18
C TRP A 73 -11.16 -0.66 -12.90
N SER A 74 -10.24 -1.63 -12.97
CA SER A 74 -9.63 -2.21 -11.78
C SER A 74 -8.90 -1.15 -10.95
N TYR A 75 -8.11 -0.28 -11.59
CA TYR A 75 -7.41 0.82 -10.93
C TYR A 75 -8.38 1.85 -10.32
N ALA A 76 -9.40 2.26 -11.07
CA ALA A 76 -10.38 3.23 -10.57
C ALA A 76 -11.15 2.68 -9.36
N LEU A 77 -11.53 1.41 -9.38
CA LEU A 77 -12.32 0.79 -8.31
C LEU A 77 -11.45 0.35 -7.11
N CYS A 78 -10.36 -0.37 -7.34
CA CYS A 78 -9.52 -0.91 -6.26
C CYS A 78 -8.57 0.16 -5.70
N GLY A 79 -7.83 0.86 -6.57
CA GLY A 79 -6.87 1.89 -6.17
C GLY A 79 -7.54 3.16 -5.64
N ILE A 80 -8.39 3.81 -6.43
CA ILE A 80 -8.99 5.09 -6.01
C ILE A 80 -10.06 4.86 -4.95
N CYS A 81 -11.08 4.04 -5.23
CA CYS A 81 -12.18 3.84 -4.28
C CYS A 81 -11.77 2.96 -3.09
N GLY A 82 -11.04 1.88 -3.32
CA GLY A 82 -10.61 0.98 -2.25
C GLY A 82 -9.53 1.57 -1.36
N VAL A 83 -8.37 1.91 -1.91
CA VAL A 83 -7.24 2.38 -1.10
C VAL A 83 -7.42 3.83 -0.66
N THR A 84 -7.66 4.74 -1.62
CA THR A 84 -7.61 6.19 -1.32
C THR A 84 -8.86 6.68 -0.59
N LEU A 85 -10.06 6.28 -1.03
CA LEU A 85 -11.30 6.67 -0.36
C LEU A 85 -11.57 5.82 0.88
N SER A 86 -11.44 4.49 0.81
CA SER A 86 -11.71 3.63 1.98
C SER A 86 -10.57 3.62 2.98
N TYR A 87 -9.45 2.97 2.68
CA TYR A 87 -8.40 2.75 3.68
C TYR A 87 -7.79 4.05 4.18
N HIS A 88 -7.52 4.99 3.28
CA HIS A 88 -6.86 6.24 3.65
C HIS A 88 -7.83 7.25 4.26
N ARG A 89 -8.90 7.66 3.56
CA ARG A 89 -9.79 8.74 4.05
C ARG A 89 -10.83 8.30 5.07
N ASN A 90 -11.48 7.15 4.85
CA ASN A 90 -12.55 6.67 5.73
C ASN A 90 -11.98 5.95 6.98
N LEU A 91 -11.14 4.93 6.79
CA LEU A 91 -10.67 4.08 7.88
C LEU A 91 -9.48 4.66 8.65
N ALA A 92 -8.48 5.25 7.98
CA ALA A 92 -7.29 5.76 8.67
C ALA A 92 -7.49 7.18 9.22
N HIS A 93 -8.13 8.07 8.44
CA HIS A 93 -8.29 9.47 8.81
C HIS A 93 -9.68 9.84 9.33
N HIS A 94 -10.69 8.96 9.20
CA HIS A 94 -12.09 9.24 9.56
C HIS A 94 -12.63 10.58 9.00
N SER A 95 -12.05 11.05 7.89
CA SER A 95 -12.37 12.33 7.26
C SER A 95 -13.60 12.23 6.35
N LEU A 96 -13.97 11.02 5.95
CA LEU A 96 -15.13 10.73 5.12
C LEU A 96 -16.05 9.79 5.89
N LYS A 97 -17.30 10.22 6.16
CA LYS A 97 -18.30 9.37 6.82
C LYS A 97 -19.23 8.78 5.76
N LEU A 98 -19.18 7.47 5.58
CA LEU A 98 -20.03 6.74 4.63
C LEU A 98 -21.09 5.91 5.37
N PRO A 99 -22.25 5.64 4.74
CA PRO A 99 -23.17 4.64 5.26
C PRO A 99 -22.47 3.27 5.28
N LYS A 100 -22.78 2.43 6.27
CA LYS A 100 -22.01 1.20 6.54
C LYS A 100 -21.92 0.23 5.35
N TRP A 101 -22.97 0.13 4.54
CA TRP A 101 -22.92 -0.71 3.34
C TRP A 101 -21.85 -0.24 2.35
N LEU A 102 -21.68 1.08 2.18
CA LEU A 102 -20.72 1.66 1.25
C LEU A 102 -19.30 1.62 1.81
N GLU A 103 -19.15 1.78 3.12
CA GLU A 103 -17.88 1.52 3.81
C GLU A 103 -17.40 0.08 3.56
N TYR A 104 -18.27 -0.92 3.74
CA TYR A 104 -17.91 -2.31 3.51
C TYR A 104 -17.58 -2.60 2.05
N THR A 105 -18.35 -2.06 1.10
CA THR A 105 -18.05 -2.21 -0.33
C THR A 105 -16.68 -1.65 -0.68
N PHE A 106 -16.38 -0.41 -0.29
CA PHE A 106 -15.09 0.18 -0.60
C PHE A 106 -13.95 -0.46 0.20
N ALA A 107 -14.18 -0.88 1.44
CA ALA A 107 -13.20 -1.65 2.19
C ALA A 107 -12.89 -2.99 1.51
N TYR A 108 -13.89 -3.67 0.95
CA TYR A 108 -13.69 -4.89 0.17
C TYR A 108 -12.88 -4.62 -1.10
N LEU A 109 -13.17 -3.55 -1.84
CA LEU A 109 -12.36 -3.15 -2.99
C LEU A 109 -10.90 -2.86 -2.60
N GLY A 110 -10.68 -2.26 -1.42
CA GLY A 110 -9.33 -2.09 -0.88
C GLY A 110 -8.63 -3.41 -0.58
N VAL A 111 -9.36 -4.42 -0.11
CA VAL A 111 -8.81 -5.77 0.12
C VAL A 111 -8.33 -6.39 -1.19
N LEU A 112 -9.09 -6.19 -2.27
CA LEU A 112 -8.72 -6.63 -3.60
C LEU A 112 -7.51 -5.88 -4.18
N ALA A 113 -7.12 -4.74 -3.60
CA ALA A 113 -5.91 -4.03 -3.99
C ALA A 113 -4.64 -4.60 -3.33
N ILE A 114 -4.68 -5.76 -2.66
CA ILE A 114 -3.52 -6.43 -2.01
C ILE A 114 -2.80 -5.57 -0.93
N GLN A 115 -3.29 -4.38 -0.62
CA GLN A 115 -2.68 -3.45 0.35
C GLN A 115 -3.18 -3.64 1.79
N TYR A 116 -3.69 -4.83 2.13
CA TYR A 116 -4.13 -5.11 3.49
C TYR A 116 -2.93 -5.16 4.44
N GLN A 117 -2.98 -4.33 5.48
CA GLN A 117 -2.01 -4.39 6.56
C GLN A 117 -2.72 -4.63 7.89
N GLU A 118 -2.31 -5.70 8.58
CA GLU A 118 -2.82 -5.98 9.91
C GLU A 118 -2.32 -4.90 10.89
N ARG A 119 -3.26 -4.12 11.43
CA ARG A 119 -3.01 -3.16 12.49
C ARG A 119 -3.35 -3.82 13.83
N LYS A 120 -2.43 -3.72 14.78
CA LYS A 120 -2.64 -4.30 16.13
C LYS A 120 -3.70 -3.52 16.93
N ASN A 121 -3.84 -2.23 16.66
CA ASN A 121 -4.65 -1.27 17.42
C ASN A 121 -5.86 -0.73 16.61
N VAL A 122 -6.78 -1.62 16.23
CA VAL A 122 -8.03 -1.31 15.50
C VAL A 122 -9.19 -2.14 16.05
N GLU A 123 -9.52 -1.91 17.33
CA GLU A 123 -10.54 -2.69 18.05
C GLU A 123 -11.95 -2.49 17.47
N ASP A 124 -12.22 -1.29 16.98
CA ASP A 124 -13.45 -0.89 16.29
C ASP A 124 -13.70 -1.74 15.03
N LEU A 125 -12.68 -2.00 14.21
CA LEU A 125 -12.79 -2.90 13.05
C LEU A 125 -12.99 -4.36 13.50
N LYS A 126 -12.24 -4.81 14.51
CA LYS A 126 -12.31 -6.21 14.99
C LYS A 126 -13.68 -6.57 15.58
N SER A 127 -14.41 -5.58 16.10
CA SER A 127 -15.77 -5.77 16.64
C SER A 127 -16.79 -6.19 15.56
N GLN A 128 -16.59 -5.75 14.32
CA GLN A 128 -17.52 -5.96 13.22
C GLN A 128 -17.27 -7.32 12.53
N VAL A 129 -18.35 -8.06 12.24
CA VAL A 129 -18.28 -9.41 11.64
C VAL A 129 -17.62 -9.38 10.25
N PHE A 130 -17.96 -8.38 9.44
CA PHE A 130 -17.46 -8.22 8.08
C PHE A 130 -15.92 -8.19 8.00
N TYR A 131 -15.27 -7.34 8.81
CA TYR A 131 -13.82 -7.23 8.80
C TYR A 131 -13.13 -8.50 9.32
N ARG A 132 -13.75 -9.23 10.26
CA ARG A 132 -13.22 -10.54 10.71
C ARG A 132 -13.32 -11.60 9.61
N PHE A 133 -14.44 -11.64 8.90
CA PHE A 133 -14.64 -12.55 7.77
C PHE A 133 -13.56 -12.29 6.71
N VAL A 134 -13.49 -11.06 6.20
CA VAL A 134 -12.52 -10.64 5.19
C VAL A 134 -11.08 -10.92 5.60
N LYS A 135 -10.72 -10.69 6.87
CA LYS A 135 -9.38 -11.01 7.39
C LYS A 135 -9.10 -12.51 7.33
N THR A 136 -10.06 -13.34 7.71
CA THR A 136 -9.92 -14.80 7.78
C THR A 136 -9.80 -15.41 6.38
N THR A 137 -10.59 -14.90 5.43
CA THR A 137 -10.64 -15.38 4.04
C THR A 137 -9.80 -14.54 3.08
N TYR A 138 -8.89 -13.70 3.60
CA TYR A 138 -8.13 -12.71 2.82
C TYR A 138 -7.44 -13.30 1.58
N LEU A 139 -6.70 -14.40 1.76
CA LEU A 139 -6.01 -15.07 0.66
C LEU A 139 -6.97 -15.62 -0.40
N LEU A 140 -8.15 -16.12 0.02
CA LEU A 140 -9.15 -16.64 -0.91
C LEU A 140 -9.73 -15.53 -1.78
N HIS A 141 -10.00 -14.35 -1.21
CA HIS A 141 -10.50 -13.21 -1.97
C HIS A 141 -9.50 -12.74 -3.02
N ILE A 142 -8.21 -12.67 -2.67
CA ILE A 142 -7.15 -12.29 -3.61
C ILE A 142 -7.01 -13.32 -4.72
N VAL A 143 -6.93 -14.61 -4.39
CA VAL A 143 -6.77 -15.67 -5.39
C VAL A 143 -8.00 -15.76 -6.31
N ALA A 144 -9.21 -15.65 -5.75
CA ALA A 144 -10.44 -15.64 -6.54
C ALA A 144 -10.47 -14.44 -7.50
N PHE A 145 -10.12 -13.25 -7.03
CA PHE A 145 -10.11 -12.06 -7.87
C PHE A 145 -9.00 -12.11 -8.94
N ALA A 146 -7.81 -12.56 -8.58
CA ALA A 146 -6.71 -12.83 -9.51
C ALA A 146 -7.15 -13.78 -10.64
N ALA A 147 -7.84 -14.88 -10.31
CA ALA A 147 -8.35 -15.83 -11.29
C ALA A 147 -9.40 -15.20 -12.22
N ILE A 148 -10.29 -14.36 -11.69
CA ILE A 148 -11.30 -13.64 -12.48
C ILE A 148 -10.65 -12.64 -13.43
N VAL A 149 -9.72 -11.81 -12.94
CA VAL A 149 -9.01 -10.82 -13.75
C VAL A 149 -8.23 -11.50 -14.88
N TYR A 150 -7.58 -12.63 -14.58
CA TYR A 150 -6.88 -13.44 -15.57
C TYR A 150 -7.84 -14.06 -16.60
N ALA A 151 -8.99 -14.57 -16.17
CA ALA A 151 -9.97 -15.16 -17.08
C ALA A 151 -10.61 -14.13 -18.04
N ILE A 152 -10.83 -12.90 -17.58
CA ILE A 152 -11.49 -11.84 -18.37
C ILE A 152 -10.52 -11.16 -19.33
N GLY A 153 -9.32 -10.81 -18.86
CA GLY A 153 -8.40 -9.95 -19.62
C GLY A 153 -7.04 -10.59 -19.93
N GLY A 154 -6.85 -11.86 -19.56
CA GLY A 154 -5.63 -12.61 -19.81
C GLY A 154 -4.46 -12.16 -18.93
N LEU A 155 -3.25 -12.44 -19.43
CA LEU A 155 -2.01 -12.14 -18.72
C LEU A 155 -1.76 -10.63 -18.55
N PHE A 156 -2.16 -9.81 -19.54
CA PHE A 156 -1.94 -8.36 -19.50
C PHE A 156 -2.64 -7.71 -18.32
N THR A 157 -3.95 -7.94 -18.15
CA THR A 157 -4.73 -7.33 -17.07
C THR A 157 -4.27 -7.78 -15.71
N TYR A 158 -3.93 -9.06 -15.59
CA TYR A 158 -3.41 -9.63 -14.36
C TYR A 158 -2.08 -8.97 -13.96
N LEU A 159 -1.14 -8.82 -14.89
CA LEU A 159 0.14 -8.16 -14.61
C LEU A 159 -0.05 -6.70 -14.24
N VAL A 160 -0.91 -5.97 -14.94
CA VAL A 160 -1.19 -4.56 -14.60
C VAL A 160 -1.81 -4.46 -13.21
N TRP A 161 -2.77 -5.31 -12.87
CA TRP A 161 -3.38 -5.33 -11.54
C TRP A 161 -2.34 -5.60 -10.44
N VAL A 162 -1.52 -6.66 -10.56
CA VAL A 162 -0.48 -6.99 -9.56
C VAL A 162 0.58 -5.90 -9.40
N VAL A 163 0.88 -5.15 -10.46
CA VAL A 163 1.92 -4.11 -10.43
C VAL A 163 1.38 -2.78 -9.92
N VAL A 164 0.12 -2.46 -10.22
CA VAL A 164 -0.49 -1.17 -9.90
C VAL A 164 -1.09 -1.17 -8.50
N ASP A 165 -1.67 -2.28 -8.06
CA ASP A 165 -2.36 -2.41 -6.76
C ASP A 165 -1.48 -3.14 -5.72
#